data_AF-A0A9D2X3B2-F1
#
_entry.id   AF-A0A9D2X3B2-F1
#
_cell.length_a   1.000
_cell.length_b   1.000
_cell.length_c   1.000
_cell.angle_alpha   90.00
_cell.angle_beta   90.00
_cell.angle_gamma   90.00
#
_symmetry.space_group_name_H-M   'P 1'
#
loop_
_entity.id
_entity.type
_entity.pdbx_description
1 polymer ?
#
loop_
_entity_poly.entity_id
_entity_poly.type
_entity_poly.pdbx_seq_one_letter_code
_entity_poly.pdbx_strand_id
1 'polypeptide(L)'
;GYTAKVSWNAAHGSGAKIPFSFSFYDVAGNPVRDVLFAYSMIDDSGKEFWSNIGSSQSHLGILSSSGTSQESVLIPSNGNYQIKLILTGENAQNYESFYSAQSEFSVGSGSEQPVKKSAAVPGWVKNNAGWWADGTIADSEFLSAIKHLIKEEIIIVSQSQGSTTNSDEIPLWIKNNAGWWSQGQIDDESFLQGIQFMIKEGILRI
;
A
#
# COMPACT_ATOMS: atom_id res chain seq x y z
N GLY A 1 2.33 -14.39 15.70
CA GLY A 1 2.96 -14.16 14.38
C GLY A 1 2.78 -12.71 14.00
N TYR A 2 3.72 -12.13 13.27
CA TYR A 2 3.65 -10.74 12.82
C TYR A 2 3.55 -10.69 11.30
N THR A 3 2.82 -9.70 10.80
CA THR A 3 2.80 -9.34 9.39
C THR A 3 3.44 -7.97 9.24
N ALA A 4 4.41 -7.85 8.34
CA ALA A 4 4.96 -6.56 7.95
C ALA A 4 4.58 -6.24 6.50
N LYS A 5 4.21 -4.99 6.24
CA LYS A 5 3.97 -4.47 4.90
C LYS A 5 5.05 -3.44 4.58
N VAL A 6 5.67 -3.59 3.41
CA VAL A 6 6.60 -2.61 2.85
C VAL A 6 5.96 -2.04 1.59
N SER A 7 5.89 -0.71 1.50
CA SER A 7 5.41 -0.01 0.30
C SER A 7 6.40 1.09 -0.10
N TRP A 8 6.45 1.44 -1.37
CA TRP A 8 7.35 2.47 -1.89
C TRP A 8 6.67 3.28 -3.00
N ASN A 9 7.12 4.53 -3.21
CA ASN A 9 6.64 5.36 -4.32
C ASN A 9 7.58 5.28 -5.52
N ALA A 10 7.14 4.60 -6.60
CA ALA A 10 7.89 4.42 -7.84
C ALA A 10 7.86 5.64 -8.79
N ALA A 11 7.20 6.75 -8.42
CA ALA A 11 7.20 7.99 -9.23
C ALA A 11 8.60 8.62 -9.36
N HIS A 12 9.56 8.20 -8.52
CA HIS A 12 10.96 8.58 -8.61
C HIS A 12 11.73 7.49 -9.36
N GLY A 13 12.29 7.82 -10.53
CA GLY A 13 13.20 6.93 -11.27
C GLY A 13 14.50 6.66 -10.51
N SER A 14 15.37 5.79 -11.04
CA SER A 14 16.70 5.56 -10.43
C SER A 14 17.50 6.84 -10.23
N GLY A 15 18.38 6.85 -9.23
CA GLY A 15 19.18 8.02 -8.88
C GLY A 15 18.43 9.01 -7.96
N ALA A 16 17.21 8.68 -7.54
CA ALA A 16 16.43 9.44 -6.58
C ALA A 16 16.28 8.70 -5.24
N LYS A 17 15.99 9.47 -4.19
CA LYS A 17 15.61 8.92 -2.88
C LYS A 17 14.15 8.46 -2.95
N ILE A 18 13.93 7.15 -2.83
CA ILE A 18 12.61 6.55 -2.80
C ILE A 18 12.16 6.42 -1.34
N PRO A 19 10.98 6.94 -0.97
CA PRO A 19 10.42 6.71 0.35
C PRO A 19 9.84 5.30 0.43
N PHE A 20 10.25 4.55 1.46
CA PHE A 20 9.71 3.26 1.87
C PHE A 20 8.92 3.42 3.16
N SER A 21 7.72 2.85 3.21
CA SER A 21 6.90 2.77 4.41
C SER A 21 6.84 1.34 4.92
N PHE A 22 7.16 1.16 6.20
CA PHE A 22 7.13 -0.10 6.92
C PHE A 22 5.98 -0.05 7.92
N SER A 23 5.05 -1.00 7.87
CA SER A 23 3.93 -1.10 8.81
C SER A 23 3.84 -2.51 9.38
N PHE A 24 3.57 -2.61 10.69
CA PHE A 24 3.58 -3.88 11.42
C PHE A 24 2.20 -4.20 12.00
N TYR A 25 1.80 -5.46 11.88
CA TYR A 25 0.49 -5.96 12.30
C TYR A 25 0.62 -7.29 13.03
N ASP A 26 -0.30 -7.56 13.97
CA ASP A 26 -0.43 -8.86 14.61
C ASP A 26 -1.12 -9.88 13.68
N VAL A 27 -1.34 -11.11 14.16
CA VAL A 27 -2.05 -12.15 13.40
C VAL A 27 -3.52 -11.82 13.11
N ALA A 28 -4.12 -10.93 13.89
CA ALA A 28 -5.49 -10.48 13.72
C ALA A 28 -5.58 -9.25 12.80
N GLY A 29 -4.44 -8.74 12.31
CA GLY A 29 -4.36 -7.57 11.45
C GLY A 29 -4.41 -6.23 12.19
N ASN A 30 -4.31 -6.22 13.52
CA ASN A 30 -4.24 -4.97 14.28
C ASN A 30 -2.83 -4.38 14.20
N PRO A 31 -2.70 -3.04 14.12
CA PRO A 31 -1.39 -2.39 14.09
C PRO A 31 -0.63 -2.63 15.41
N VAL A 32 0.64 -3.00 15.29
CA VAL A 32 1.55 -3.21 16.43
C VAL A 32 2.47 -2.01 16.57
N ARG A 33 2.51 -1.42 17.77
CA ARG A 33 3.32 -0.26 18.10
C ARG A 33 4.62 -0.67 18.79
N ASP A 34 5.54 0.29 18.88
CA ASP A 34 6.83 0.16 19.56
C ASP A 34 7.67 -1.03 19.07
N VAL A 35 7.58 -1.31 17.77
CA VAL A 35 8.31 -2.39 17.10
C VAL A 35 9.74 -1.95 16.78
N LEU A 36 10.71 -2.82 17.03
CA LEU A 36 12.09 -2.66 16.56
C LEU A 36 12.33 -3.47 15.30
N PHE A 37 12.85 -2.81 14.26
CA PHE A 37 13.16 -3.47 13.00
C PHE A 37 14.46 -2.96 12.36
N ALA A 38 15.11 -3.81 11.58
CA ALA A 38 16.20 -3.44 10.70
C ALA A 38 15.84 -3.87 9.27
N TYR A 39 16.46 -3.25 8.28
CA TYR A 39 16.27 -3.67 6.89
C TYR A 39 17.55 -3.51 6.07
N SER A 40 17.67 -4.32 5.02
CA SER A 40 18.69 -4.17 3.99
C SER A 40 18.10 -4.29 2.60
N MET A 41 18.79 -3.69 1.62
CA MET A 41 18.45 -3.78 0.21
C MET A 41 19.59 -4.43 -0.57
N ILE A 42 19.18 -5.36 -1.42
CA ILE A 42 20.04 -6.25 -2.17
C ILE A 42 19.74 -6.03 -3.65
N ASP A 43 20.77 -5.89 -4.47
CA ASP A 43 20.64 -5.76 -5.92
C ASP A 43 20.38 -7.13 -6.60
N ASP A 44 20.11 -7.11 -7.90
CA ASP A 44 19.84 -8.30 -8.71
C ASP A 44 21.02 -9.29 -8.79
N SER A 45 22.25 -8.83 -8.50
CA SER A 45 23.43 -9.68 -8.37
C SER A 45 23.49 -10.41 -7.01
N GLY A 46 22.58 -10.09 -6.09
CA GLY A 46 22.56 -10.62 -4.73
C GLY A 46 23.47 -9.86 -3.76
N LYS A 47 23.98 -8.68 -4.14
CA LYS A 47 24.86 -7.86 -3.30
C LYS A 47 24.04 -6.84 -2.50
N GLU A 48 24.29 -6.79 -1.18
CA GLU A 48 23.75 -5.73 -0.33
C GLU A 48 24.39 -4.38 -0.68
N PHE A 49 23.57 -3.38 -0.98
CA PHE A 49 24.03 -2.01 -1.28
C PHE A 49 23.55 -0.97 -0.26
N TRP A 50 22.59 -1.32 0.59
CA TRP A 50 22.08 -0.47 1.66
C TRP A 50 21.62 -1.29 2.85
N SER A 51 21.85 -0.80 4.06
CA SER A 51 21.22 -1.32 5.28
C SER A 51 21.03 -0.23 6.33
N ASN A 52 19.98 -0.38 7.15
CA ASN A 52 19.75 0.43 8.32
C ASN A 52 19.39 -0.47 9.50
N ILE A 53 20.24 -0.44 10.52
CA ILE A 53 20.14 -1.27 11.74
C ILE A 53 19.77 -0.44 12.98
N GLY A 54 19.32 0.81 12.79
CA GLY A 54 19.07 1.75 13.87
C GLY A 54 20.34 2.40 14.43
N SER A 55 20.15 3.41 15.28
CA SER A 55 21.24 4.22 15.87
C SER A 55 21.27 4.16 17.40
N SER A 56 20.41 3.36 18.01
CA SER A 56 20.33 3.24 19.47
C SER A 56 21.54 2.50 20.03
N GLN A 57 22.01 2.91 21.20
CA GLN A 57 23.06 2.20 21.94
C GLN A 57 22.51 1.06 22.79
N SER A 58 21.21 1.06 23.09
CA SER A 58 20.58 0.11 24.01
C SER A 58 19.82 -1.02 23.33
N HIS A 59 19.56 -0.91 22.02
CA HIS A 59 18.89 -1.95 21.25
C HIS A 59 19.27 -1.87 19.76
N LEU A 60 19.22 -3.01 19.08
CA LEU A 60 19.34 -3.12 17.64
C LEU A 60 17.99 -2.84 16.96
N GLY A 61 18.01 -2.08 15.87
CA GLY A 61 16.84 -1.73 15.08
C GLY A 61 16.34 -0.31 15.29
N ILE A 62 15.54 0.13 14.32
CA ILE A 62 14.77 1.36 14.26
C ILE A 62 13.49 1.15 15.07
N LEU A 63 13.15 2.11 15.94
CA LEU A 63 11.92 2.08 16.73
C LEU A 63 10.75 2.69 15.95
N SER A 64 9.73 1.86 15.68
CA SER A 64 8.46 2.25 15.09
C SER A 64 7.40 2.45 16.17
N SER A 65 7.39 3.62 16.81
CA SER A 65 6.48 3.91 17.95
C SER A 65 5.00 3.91 17.58
N SER A 66 4.65 4.31 16.35
CA SER A 66 3.27 4.33 15.86
C SER A 66 2.86 3.04 15.12
N GLY A 67 3.78 2.08 14.99
CA GLY A 67 3.59 0.88 14.15
C GLY A 67 3.71 1.15 12.65
N THR A 68 4.09 2.37 12.26
CA THR A 68 4.49 2.71 10.90
C THR A 68 5.72 3.61 10.91
N SER A 69 6.72 3.28 10.10
CA SER A 69 7.95 4.06 9.91
C SER A 69 8.17 4.35 8.43
N GLN A 70 8.68 5.54 8.13
CA GLN A 70 9.03 5.94 6.76
C GLN A 70 10.52 6.24 6.66
N GLU A 71 11.17 5.62 5.69
CA GLU A 71 12.61 5.75 5.43
C GLU A 71 12.84 6.13 3.97
N SER A 72 13.87 6.91 3.68
CA SER A 72 14.18 7.28 2.29
C SER A 72 15.52 6.69 1.88
N VAL A 73 15.51 5.88 0.82
CA VAL A 73 16.71 5.18 0.33
C VAL A 73 17.04 5.60 -1.08
N LEU A 74 18.31 5.91 -1.34
CA LEU A 74 18.80 6.18 -2.68
C LEU A 74 18.94 4.87 -3.45
N ILE A 75 18.18 4.71 -4.54
CA ILE A 75 18.33 3.55 -5.42
C ILE A 75 19.29 3.92 -6.56
N PRO A 76 20.42 3.19 -6.70
CA PRO A 76 21.52 3.62 -7.57
C PRO A 76 21.22 3.51 -9.07
N SER A 77 20.40 2.54 -9.48
CA SER A 77 20.12 2.28 -10.89
C SER A 77 18.69 1.77 -11.07
N ASN A 78 18.26 1.69 -12.33
CA ASN A 78 17.05 0.94 -12.65
C ASN A 78 17.39 -0.56 -12.55
N GLY A 79 16.42 -1.38 -12.16
CA GLY A 79 16.65 -2.81 -11.99
C GLY A 79 15.70 -3.46 -10.99
N ASN A 80 15.95 -4.74 -10.74
CA ASN A 80 15.27 -5.52 -9.72
C ASN A 80 16.10 -5.52 -8.44
N TYR A 81 15.39 -5.48 -7.33
CA TYR A 81 15.97 -5.39 -5.99
C TYR A 81 15.19 -6.27 -5.04
N GLN A 82 15.82 -6.65 -3.95
CA GLN A 82 15.20 -7.32 -2.82
C GLN A 82 15.34 -6.45 -1.58
N ILE A 83 14.26 -6.36 -0.80
CA ILE A 83 14.30 -5.82 0.56
C ILE A 83 14.22 -6.98 1.55
N LYS A 84 15.19 -7.06 2.46
CA LYS A 84 15.17 -7.96 3.61
C LYS A 84 14.78 -7.16 4.84
N LEU A 85 13.67 -7.52 5.47
CA LEU A 85 13.19 -6.94 6.71
C LEU A 85 13.49 -7.89 7.87
N ILE A 86 13.98 -7.34 8.98
CA ILE A 86 14.36 -8.09 10.18
C ILE A 86 13.63 -7.47 11.36
N LEU A 87 12.80 -8.25 12.03
CA LEU A 87 12.17 -7.89 13.30
C LEU A 87 13.15 -8.20 14.43
N THR A 88 13.60 -7.17 15.13
CA THR A 88 14.67 -7.28 16.14
C THR A 88 14.14 -7.19 17.56
N GLY A 89 12.89 -6.76 17.78
CA GLY A 89 12.34 -6.63 19.13
C GLY A 89 11.08 -5.77 19.20
N GLU A 90 10.68 -5.44 20.42
CA GLU A 90 9.52 -4.60 20.77
C GLU A 90 9.76 -3.86 22.08
N ASN A 91 9.03 -2.75 22.31
CA ASN A 91 9.11 -1.96 23.54
C ASN A 91 10.54 -1.55 23.90
N ALA A 92 11.33 -1.19 22.88
CA ALA A 92 12.75 -0.85 22.99
C ALA A 92 13.65 -1.97 23.57
N GLN A 93 13.20 -3.23 23.51
CA GLN A 93 13.95 -4.42 23.93
C GLN A 93 14.11 -5.40 22.76
N ASN A 94 15.31 -5.92 22.56
CA ASN A 94 15.54 -6.94 21.54
C ASN A 94 15.01 -8.31 21.95
N TYR A 95 14.57 -9.08 20.96
CA TYR A 95 14.29 -10.50 21.15
C TYR A 95 15.59 -11.32 21.26
N GLU A 96 15.51 -12.50 21.88
CA GLU A 96 16.63 -13.47 21.88
C GLU A 96 16.95 -13.99 20.48
N SER A 97 15.95 -14.03 19.59
CA SER A 97 16.09 -14.45 18.19
C SER A 97 15.36 -13.48 17.29
N PHE A 98 16.00 -13.13 16.17
CA PHE A 98 15.42 -12.22 15.17
C PHE A 98 14.66 -13.00 14.11
N TYR A 99 13.60 -12.37 13.60
CA TYR A 99 12.77 -12.94 12.53
C TYR A 99 12.99 -12.12 11.27
N SER A 100 13.14 -12.78 10.11
CA SER A 100 13.36 -12.07 8.85
C SER A 100 12.43 -12.53 7.73
N ALA A 101 12.03 -11.58 6.89
CA ALA A 101 11.29 -11.82 5.67
C ALA A 101 11.94 -11.04 4.51
N GLN A 102 11.69 -11.47 3.28
CA GLN A 102 12.25 -10.86 2.09
C GLN A 102 11.17 -10.63 1.03
N SER A 103 11.26 -9.53 0.30
CA SER A 103 10.35 -9.17 -0.77
C SER A 103 11.12 -8.57 -1.94
N GLU A 104 10.62 -8.76 -3.16
CA GLU A 104 11.18 -8.21 -4.39
C GLU A 104 10.48 -6.92 -4.81
N PHE A 105 11.22 -6.00 -5.44
CA PHE A 105 10.71 -4.78 -6.05
C PHE A 105 11.55 -4.35 -7.26
N SER A 106 10.98 -3.58 -8.18
CA SER A 106 11.69 -3.08 -9.37
C SER A 106 11.63 -1.55 -9.46
N VAL A 107 12.71 -0.94 -9.96
CA VAL A 107 12.84 0.51 -10.14
C VAL A 107 13.15 0.83 -11.60
N GLY A 108 12.39 1.76 -12.17
CA GLY A 108 12.59 2.39 -13.49
C GLY A 108 12.62 1.50 -14.73
N SER A 109 11.83 0.42 -14.77
CA SER A 109 11.44 -0.20 -16.03
C SER A 109 10.47 0.70 -16.78
N GLY A 110 11.01 1.61 -17.60
CA GLY A 110 10.29 2.28 -18.67
C GLY A 110 10.09 1.33 -19.85
N SER A 111 9.13 0.43 -19.74
CA SER A 111 8.50 -0.20 -20.90
C SER A 111 7.01 -0.35 -20.62
N GLU A 112 6.19 0.24 -21.47
CA GLU A 112 4.75 -0.03 -21.54
C GLU A 112 4.55 -1.52 -21.89
N GLN A 113 4.37 -2.36 -20.86
CA GLN A 113 3.54 -3.57 -20.85
C GLN A 113 3.01 -3.76 -19.43
N PRO A 114 1.77 -4.29 -19.27
CA PRO A 114 0.90 -3.98 -18.16
C PRO A 114 1.33 -4.75 -16.91
N VAL A 115 2.23 -4.17 -16.13
CA VAL A 115 2.37 -4.56 -14.74
C VAL A 115 1.09 -4.10 -14.05
N LYS A 116 0.28 -5.05 -13.59
CA LYS A 116 -0.82 -4.82 -12.65
C LYS A 116 -0.31 -3.89 -11.54
N LYS A 117 -0.60 -2.60 -11.66
CA LYS A 117 -0.66 -1.67 -10.55
C LYS A 117 -1.77 -2.21 -9.65
N SER A 118 -1.42 -3.10 -8.72
CA SER A 118 -2.26 -3.28 -7.54
C SER A 118 -2.13 -1.96 -6.78
N ALA A 119 -2.98 -1.01 -7.12
CA ALA A 119 -3.21 0.18 -6.34
C ALA A 119 -3.67 -0.31 -4.97
N ALA A 120 -2.72 -0.40 -4.04
CA ALA A 120 -3.01 -0.70 -2.66
C ALA A 120 -3.88 0.46 -2.16
N VAL A 121 -5.18 0.22 -2.12
CA VAL A 121 -6.12 1.23 -1.64
C VAL A 121 -5.86 1.33 -0.14
N PRO A 122 -5.56 2.53 0.39
CA PRO A 122 -5.19 2.65 1.79
C PRO A 122 -6.27 2.05 2.69
N GLY A 123 -5.85 1.27 3.71
CA GLY A 123 -6.78 0.52 4.56
C GLY A 123 -7.84 1.37 5.26
N TRP A 124 -7.60 2.67 5.47
CA TRP A 124 -8.60 3.60 6.02
C TRP A 124 -9.78 3.85 5.06
N VAL A 125 -9.59 3.66 3.75
CA VAL A 125 -10.66 3.76 2.75
C VAL A 125 -11.65 2.58 2.87
N LYS A 126 -11.21 1.42 3.41
CA LYS A 126 -12.07 0.25 3.64
C LYS A 126 -13.23 0.55 4.59
N ASN A 127 -12.99 1.37 5.61
CA ASN A 127 -14.04 1.78 6.56
C ASN A 127 -15.17 2.55 5.85
N ASN A 128 -14.81 3.45 4.94
CA ASN A 128 -15.78 4.22 4.16
C ASN A 128 -16.58 3.33 3.20
N ALA A 129 -15.95 2.32 2.60
CA ALA A 129 -16.64 1.34 1.77
C ALA A 129 -17.62 0.47 2.58
N GLY A 130 -17.28 0.10 3.82
CA GLY A 130 -18.19 -0.60 4.72
C GLY A 130 -19.41 0.24 5.08
N TRP A 131 -19.20 1.48 5.52
CA TRP A 131 -20.30 2.39 5.83
C TRP A 131 -21.18 2.70 4.61
N TRP A 132 -20.61 2.71 3.42
CA TRP A 132 -21.37 2.88 2.19
C TRP A 132 -22.26 1.68 1.91
N ALA A 133 -21.70 0.47 1.99
CA ALA A 133 -22.43 -0.78 1.78
C ALA A 133 -23.60 -0.93 2.76
N ASP A 134 -23.39 -0.57 4.03
CA ASP A 134 -24.40 -0.63 5.09
C ASP A 134 -25.44 0.52 5.02
N GLY A 135 -25.30 1.45 4.05
CA GLY A 135 -26.20 2.59 3.88
C GLY A 135 -26.04 3.69 4.94
N THR A 136 -24.95 3.65 5.72
CA THR A 136 -24.62 4.66 6.74
C THR A 136 -24.14 5.96 6.10
N ILE A 137 -23.40 5.88 4.99
CA ILE A 137 -23.06 7.05 4.17
C ILE A 137 -23.79 7.00 2.83
N ALA A 138 -24.15 8.20 2.33
CA ALA A 138 -24.88 8.33 1.08
C ALA A 138 -23.97 8.08 -0.13
N ASP A 139 -24.58 7.64 -1.24
CA ASP A 139 -23.87 7.39 -2.50
C ASP A 139 -23.04 8.61 -2.95
N SER A 140 -23.60 9.83 -2.84
CA SER A 140 -22.90 11.07 -3.18
C SER A 140 -21.68 11.35 -2.31
N GLU A 141 -21.72 10.98 -1.03
CA GLU A 141 -20.60 11.17 -0.10
C GLU A 141 -19.46 10.21 -0.42
N PHE A 142 -19.80 8.94 -0.68
CA PHE A 142 -18.83 7.93 -1.09
C PHE A 142 -18.17 8.28 -2.43
N LEU A 143 -18.96 8.66 -3.44
CA LEU A 143 -18.44 9.07 -4.74
C LEU A 143 -17.53 10.30 -4.64
N SER A 144 -17.88 11.29 -3.82
CA SER A 144 -17.06 12.48 -3.58
C SER A 144 -15.73 12.13 -2.91
N ALA A 145 -15.75 11.21 -1.95
CA ALA A 145 -14.54 10.71 -1.32
C ALA A 145 -13.64 10.00 -2.35
N ILE A 146 -14.16 9.04 -3.12
CA ILE A 146 -13.38 8.35 -4.16
C ILE A 146 -12.81 9.32 -5.19
N LYS A 147 -13.62 10.29 -5.65
CA LYS A 147 -13.15 11.35 -6.56
C LYS A 147 -11.95 12.10 -5.99
N HIS A 148 -12.03 12.50 -4.72
CA HIS A 148 -10.93 13.18 -4.05
C HIS A 148 -9.67 12.30 -3.99
N LEU A 149 -9.82 11.00 -3.68
CA LEU A 149 -8.69 10.07 -3.60
C LEU A 149 -7.99 9.87 -4.95
N ILE A 150 -8.77 9.86 -6.03
CA ILE A 150 -8.23 9.79 -7.40
C ILE A 150 -7.51 11.09 -7.75
N LYS A 151 -8.09 12.25 -7.41
CA LYS A 151 -7.51 13.56 -7.68
C LYS A 151 -6.17 13.77 -6.98
N GLU A 152 -6.07 13.34 -5.73
CA GLU A 152 -4.83 13.43 -4.93
C GLU A 152 -3.85 12.28 -5.23
N GLU A 153 -4.11 11.48 -6.27
CA GLU A 153 -3.29 10.33 -6.70
C GLU A 153 -3.06 9.26 -5.60
N ILE A 154 -3.91 9.26 -4.57
CA ILE A 154 -3.92 8.27 -3.48
C ILE A 154 -4.45 6.93 -3.98
N ILE A 155 -5.46 6.96 -4.85
CA ILE A 155 -5.96 5.79 -5.58
C ILE A 155 -5.71 6.01 -7.06
N ILE A 156 -5.04 5.06 -7.70
CA ILE A 156 -4.78 5.09 -9.13
C ILE A 156 -5.71 4.09 -9.81
N VAL A 157 -6.67 4.60 -10.59
CA VAL A 157 -7.52 3.81 -11.48
C VAL A 157 -7.08 4.07 -12.92
N SER A 158 -6.92 3.00 -13.70
CA SER A 158 -6.62 3.11 -15.13
C SER A 158 -7.78 3.82 -15.84
N GLN A 159 -7.54 5.07 -16.26
CA GLN A 159 -8.54 5.85 -16.99
C GLN A 159 -8.78 5.21 -18.37
N SER A 160 -9.85 4.45 -18.51
CA SER A 160 -10.44 4.15 -19.81
C SER A 160 -11.36 5.30 -20.19
N GLN A 161 -11.27 5.81 -21.42
CA GLN A 161 -12.13 6.89 -21.91
C GLN A 161 -13.60 6.59 -21.59
N GLY A 162 -14.24 7.47 -20.82
CA GLY A 162 -15.63 7.33 -20.38
C GLY A 162 -16.57 7.28 -21.57
N SER A 163 -17.50 6.34 -21.56
CA SER A 163 -18.58 6.26 -22.53
C SER A 163 -19.65 7.27 -22.13
N THR A 164 -20.25 7.98 -23.10
CA THR A 164 -21.27 9.03 -22.88
C THR A 164 -22.64 8.47 -22.49
N THR A 165 -22.71 7.31 -21.85
CA THR A 165 -23.97 6.74 -21.34
C THR A 165 -24.31 7.42 -20.01
N ASN A 166 -25.38 8.20 -19.99
CA ASN A 166 -25.86 8.88 -18.79
C ASN A 166 -26.65 7.90 -17.90
N SER A 167 -25.96 7.00 -17.19
CA SER A 167 -26.57 6.32 -16.04
C SER A 167 -26.20 7.07 -14.77
N ASP A 168 -27.19 7.59 -14.06
CA ASP A 168 -27.00 8.27 -12.77
C ASP A 168 -27.13 7.31 -11.58
N GLU A 169 -27.52 6.05 -11.82
CA GLU A 169 -27.80 5.07 -10.77
C GLU A 169 -26.64 4.09 -10.58
N ILE A 170 -26.18 3.93 -9.33
CA ILE A 170 -25.12 2.98 -8.99
C ILE A 170 -25.71 1.56 -8.95
N PRO A 171 -25.19 0.62 -9.75
CA PRO A 171 -25.63 -0.77 -9.66
C PRO A 171 -25.35 -1.40 -8.28
N LEU A 172 -26.30 -2.18 -7.77
CA LEU A 172 -26.21 -2.85 -6.48
C LEU A 172 -24.95 -3.72 -6.31
N TRP A 173 -24.46 -4.33 -7.40
CA TRP A 173 -23.25 -5.17 -7.35
C TRP A 173 -22.00 -4.37 -6.94
N ILE A 174 -21.94 -3.07 -7.26
CA ILE A 174 -20.80 -2.21 -6.87
C ILE A 174 -20.83 -1.98 -5.36
N LYS A 175 -22.02 -1.76 -4.80
CA LYS A 175 -22.24 -1.58 -3.36
C LYS A 175 -21.94 -2.86 -2.57
N ASN A 176 -22.31 -4.02 -3.12
CA ASN A 176 -21.97 -5.32 -2.55
C ASN A 176 -20.44 -5.55 -2.56
N ASN A 177 -19.76 -5.22 -3.66
CA ASN A 177 -18.30 -5.33 -3.73
C ASN A 177 -17.60 -4.44 -2.68
N ALA A 178 -18.11 -3.24 -2.41
CA ALA A 178 -17.57 -2.38 -1.35
C ALA A 178 -17.71 -3.01 0.05
N GLY A 179 -18.83 -3.68 0.32
CA GLY A 179 -19.04 -4.42 1.56
C GLY A 179 -18.10 -5.62 1.70
N TRP A 180 -17.93 -6.41 0.63
CA TRP A 180 -16.98 -7.52 0.62
C TRP A 180 -15.53 -7.04 0.76
N TRP A 181 -15.19 -5.89 0.17
CA TRP A 181 -13.85 -5.33 0.23
C TRP A 181 -13.51 -4.80 1.63
N SER A 182 -14.47 -4.16 2.31
CA SER A 182 -14.29 -3.68 3.68
C SER A 182 -14.09 -4.80 4.69
N GLN A 183 -14.70 -5.96 4.42
CA GLN A 183 -14.55 -7.20 5.20
C GLN A 183 -13.32 -8.02 4.79
N GLY A 184 -12.55 -7.57 3.80
CA GLY A 184 -11.37 -8.27 3.29
C GLY A 184 -11.69 -9.56 2.50
N GLN A 185 -12.94 -9.74 2.07
CA GLN A 185 -13.38 -10.88 1.27
C GLN A 185 -12.99 -10.77 -0.21
N ILE A 186 -12.81 -9.54 -0.71
CA ILE A 186 -12.22 -9.28 -2.03
C ILE A 186 -11.01 -8.35 -1.89
N ASP A 187 -10.10 -8.44 -2.86
CA ASP A 187 -8.89 -7.63 -2.91
C ASP A 187 -9.14 -6.21 -3.44
N ASP A 188 -8.13 -5.36 -3.31
CA ASP A 188 -8.20 -3.97 -3.75
C ASP A 188 -8.44 -3.88 -5.27
N GLU A 189 -7.90 -4.81 -6.05
CA GLU A 189 -8.11 -4.88 -7.49
C GLU A 189 -9.59 -5.09 -7.83
N SER A 190 -10.25 -6.04 -7.16
CA SER A 190 -11.68 -6.33 -7.35
C SER A 190 -12.57 -5.14 -6.97
N PHE A 191 -12.21 -4.39 -5.94
CA PHE A 191 -12.89 -3.15 -5.58
C PHE A 191 -12.68 -2.05 -6.65
N LEU A 192 -11.44 -1.87 -7.10
CA LEU A 192 -11.08 -0.86 -8.10
C LEU A 192 -11.71 -1.11 -9.47
N GLN A 193 -11.99 -2.36 -9.84
CA GLN A 193 -12.78 -2.69 -11.02
C GLN A 193 -14.20 -2.09 -10.96
N GLY A 194 -14.81 -2.04 -9.77
CA GLY A 194 -16.09 -1.36 -9.55
C GLY A 194 -15.97 0.16 -9.73
N ILE A 195 -14.90 0.77 -9.21
CA ILE A 195 -14.62 2.20 -9.42
C ILE A 195 -14.39 2.52 -10.89
N GLN A 196 -13.62 1.68 -11.59
CA GLN A 196 -13.35 1.82 -13.02
C GLN A 196 -14.64 1.73 -13.85
N PHE A 197 -15.54 0.81 -13.50
CA PHE A 197 -16.86 0.73 -14.12
C PHE A 197 -17.66 2.02 -13.94
N MET A 198 -17.69 2.59 -12.73
CA MET A 198 -18.42 3.84 -12.49
C MET A 198 -17.87 5.01 -13.31
N ILE A 199 -16.56 5.07 -13.53
CA ILE A 199 -15.94 6.08 -14.40
C ILE A 199 -16.33 5.84 -15.86
N LYS A 200 -16.28 4.57 -16.30
CA LYS A 200 -16.60 4.17 -17.67
C LYS A 200 -18.05 4.49 -18.04
N GLU A 201 -18.99 4.24 -17.15
CA GLU A 201 -20.43 4.49 -17.34
C GLU A 201 -20.87 5.91 -16.95
N GLY A 202 -19.94 6.83 -16.69
CA GLY A 202 -20.26 8.24 -16.42
C GLY A 202 -20.94 8.52 -15.06
N ILE A 203 -21.08 7.50 -14.20
CA ILE A 203 -21.60 7.58 -12.82
C ILE A 203 -20.64 8.38 -11.93
N LEU A 204 -19.34 8.07 -12.00
CA LEU A 204 -18.28 8.79 -11.30
C LEU A 204 -17.52 9.68 -12.29
N ARG A 205 -17.81 10.98 -12.26
CA ARG A 205 -17.15 11.97 -13.12
C ARG A 205 -15.92 12.53 -12.41
N ILE A 206 -14.74 12.30 -12.97
CA ILE A 206 -13.46 12.81 -12.48
C ILE A 206 -13.17 14.20 -13.05
#